data_AF-X1BPQ5-F1
#
_entry.id   AF-X1BPQ5-F1
#
_cell.length_a   1.000
_cell.length_b   1.000
_cell.length_c   1.000
_cell.angle_alpha   90.00
_cell.angle_beta   90.00
_cell.angle_gamma   90.00
#
_symmetry.space_group_name_H-M   'P 1'
#
loop_
_entity.id
_entity.type
_entity.pdbx_description
1 polymer ?
#
loop_
_entity_poly.entity_id
_entity_poly.type
_entity_poly.pdbx_seq_one_letter_code
_entity_poly.pdbx_strand_id
1 'polypeptide(L)'
;MCREYINDRYLGKDNAYPEPGTPVYAQSLELADRHFQLAHRHKISLIDNYTEIEQMDDAWTSRLNGTLFTPARGYEGVGVGVGNNVYSIGTYSSWPWQDGSQEDMETNTDVWVNWFNTQAFTTPTDYFLYLIDETDDYAQIEQWSQWMDNNSGPGQYLMSMATIDLPTATTNTPSLDIPTSWYSVGLTNVWQNAVDSYLANSDKRFYMYNSNRPGSGSFAIEDEGVALRELAWGQYKMKVDRWFYWDSTYYDNFQGNTGQTNVFQKAQTYGELEGFDNLLGETGWNYLNGDGVLFYPGTDTRYPEDNYGVQGPFASLRLKHWRRGIQDVDYLAMATAIDPARTSQIINSVIPRVLWEVGVTEPEDPTWVLTDISWSTDPDVWEKARVELANIIESASPYY
;
A
#
# COMPACT_ATOMS: atom_id res chain seq x y z
N MET A 1 6.58 2.59 4.88
CA MET A 1 7.63 3.62 4.90
C MET A 1 8.49 3.33 6.11
N CYS A 2 9.80 3.48 5.98
CA CYS A 2 10.75 3.14 7.04
C CYS A 2 11.48 4.41 7.50
N ARG A 3 11.16 4.90 8.70
CA ARG A 3 11.64 6.21 9.21
C ARG A 3 13.16 6.23 9.39
N GLU A 4 13.77 5.13 9.77
CA GLU A 4 15.21 5.00 9.95
C GLU A 4 15.99 5.18 8.64
N TYR A 5 15.47 4.71 7.50
CA TYR A 5 16.09 4.93 6.19
C TYR A 5 16.05 6.39 5.79
N ILE A 6 14.92 7.06 6.06
CA ILE A 6 14.79 8.50 5.84
C ILE A 6 15.75 9.25 6.76
N ASN A 7 15.81 8.92 8.05
CA ASN A 7 16.72 9.58 8.99
C ASN A 7 18.18 9.41 8.59
N ASP A 8 18.60 8.21 8.21
CA ASP A 8 19.95 7.93 7.75
C ASP A 8 20.33 8.81 6.55
N ARG A 9 19.44 8.91 5.55
CA ARG A 9 19.66 9.76 4.37
C ARG A 9 19.86 11.22 4.71
N TYR A 10 18.99 11.80 5.53
CA TYR A 10 18.94 13.25 5.72
C TYR A 10 19.76 13.74 6.93
N LEU A 11 19.82 12.94 7.99
CA LEU A 11 20.43 13.29 9.28
C LEU A 11 21.74 12.55 9.51
N GLY A 12 22.07 11.55 8.68
CA GLY A 12 23.25 10.71 8.77
C GLY A 12 23.03 9.44 9.60
N LYS A 13 23.87 8.44 9.36
CA LYS A 13 23.79 7.10 9.97
C LYS A 13 23.65 7.11 11.49
N ASP A 14 24.43 7.96 12.16
CA ASP A 14 24.44 8.03 13.63
C ASP A 14 23.12 8.57 14.21
N ASN A 15 22.27 9.15 13.35
CA ASN A 15 20.97 9.72 13.69
C ASN A 15 19.79 8.92 13.09
N ALA A 16 20.01 7.68 12.63
CA ALA A 16 18.93 6.83 12.09
C ALA A 16 17.80 6.59 13.11
N TYR A 17 18.15 6.46 14.38
CA TYR A 17 17.24 6.27 15.52
C TYR A 17 17.45 7.39 16.55
N PRO A 18 16.95 8.62 16.29
CA PRO A 18 17.21 9.74 17.16
C PRO A 18 16.42 9.61 18.47
N GLU A 19 17.07 9.92 19.59
CA GLU A 19 16.48 9.84 20.93
C GLU A 19 15.32 10.85 21.10
N PRO A 20 14.14 10.42 21.59
CA PRO A 20 13.02 11.31 21.86
C PRO A 20 13.38 12.53 22.72
N GLY A 21 12.79 13.68 22.40
CA GLY A 21 13.04 14.95 23.10
C GLY A 21 14.32 15.67 22.70
N THR A 22 15.15 15.10 21.81
CA THR A 22 16.33 15.79 21.26
C THR A 22 15.99 16.70 20.06
N PRO A 23 16.84 17.69 19.73
CA PRO A 23 16.65 18.50 18.52
C PRO A 23 16.68 17.66 17.22
N VAL A 24 17.47 16.59 17.18
CA VAL A 24 17.54 15.69 16.01
C VAL A 24 16.25 14.90 15.87
N TYR A 25 15.65 14.46 16.97
CA TYR A 25 14.33 13.82 16.95
C TYR A 25 13.24 14.75 16.41
N ALA A 26 13.24 16.03 16.82
CA ALA A 26 12.30 17.01 16.26
C ALA A 26 12.48 17.18 14.74
N GLN A 27 13.72 17.17 14.24
CA GLN A 27 14.01 17.21 12.79
C GLN A 27 13.55 15.94 12.08
N SER A 28 13.69 14.77 12.71
CA SER A 28 13.17 13.49 12.20
C SER A 28 11.65 13.51 12.07
N LEU A 29 10.94 14.05 13.06
CA LEU A 29 9.48 14.21 12.99
C LEU A 29 9.07 15.16 11.87
N GLU A 30 9.72 16.32 11.73
CA GLU A 30 9.44 17.24 10.62
C GLU A 30 9.67 16.56 9.26
N LEU A 31 10.75 15.79 9.14
CA LEU A 31 11.09 15.09 7.91
C LEU A 31 10.08 14.00 7.56
N ALA A 32 9.65 13.20 8.55
CA ALA A 32 8.57 12.25 8.37
C ALA A 32 7.28 12.97 7.94
N ASP A 33 6.93 14.08 8.58
CA ASP A 33 5.77 14.89 8.22
C ASP A 33 5.83 15.37 6.76
N ARG A 34 7.01 15.72 6.21
CA ARG A 34 7.15 16.04 4.78
C ARG A 34 6.83 14.86 3.87
N HIS A 35 7.19 13.64 4.25
CA HIS A 35 6.83 12.43 3.51
C HIS A 35 5.33 12.18 3.56
N PHE A 36 4.71 12.29 4.73
CA PHE A 36 3.26 12.18 4.88
C PHE A 36 2.52 13.24 4.08
N GLN A 37 2.95 14.50 4.13
CA GLN A 37 2.35 15.58 3.34
C GLN A 37 2.47 15.29 1.83
N LEU A 38 3.62 14.82 1.36
CA LEU A 38 3.76 14.46 -0.06
C LEU A 38 2.84 13.28 -0.42
N ALA A 39 2.82 12.21 0.37
CA ALA A 39 1.97 11.04 0.14
C ALA A 39 0.47 11.42 0.13
N HIS A 40 0.04 12.24 1.09
CA HIS A 40 -1.35 12.68 1.21
C HIS A 40 -1.79 13.48 -0.04
N ARG A 41 -0.92 14.33 -0.61
CA ARG A 41 -1.20 14.99 -1.91
C ARG A 41 -1.44 14.01 -3.06
N HIS A 42 -0.95 12.78 -2.94
CA HIS A 42 -1.13 11.68 -3.89
C HIS A 42 -2.27 10.73 -3.52
N LYS A 43 -3.07 11.05 -2.48
CA LYS A 43 -4.11 10.18 -1.94
C LYS A 43 -3.57 8.82 -1.45
N ILE A 44 -2.33 8.81 -0.98
CA ILE A 44 -1.67 7.64 -0.38
C ILE A 44 -1.49 7.90 1.11
N SER A 45 -1.85 6.91 1.93
CA SER A 45 -1.54 6.88 3.35
C SER A 45 -0.28 6.05 3.55
N LEU A 46 0.71 6.59 4.26
CA LEU A 46 1.89 5.82 4.67
C LEU A 46 1.59 5.10 5.98
N ILE A 47 2.18 3.92 6.13
CA ILE A 47 2.30 3.17 7.39
C ILE A 47 3.78 3.04 7.76
N ASP A 48 4.07 2.72 9.01
CA ASP A 48 5.41 2.62 9.59
C ASP A 48 5.44 1.46 10.61
N ASN A 49 6.61 1.17 11.17
CA ASN A 49 6.79 0.18 12.23
C ASN A 49 5.98 0.47 13.50
N TYR A 50 6.00 -0.46 14.44
CA TYR A 50 5.37 -0.31 15.74
C TYR A 50 5.77 1.01 16.44
N THR A 51 4.75 1.77 16.85
CA THR A 51 4.89 2.97 17.67
C THR A 51 4.14 2.74 18.98
N GLU A 52 4.80 2.93 20.12
CA GLU A 52 4.15 2.85 21.43
C GLU A 52 3.06 3.91 21.58
N ILE A 53 2.00 3.62 22.34
CA ILE A 53 0.85 4.52 22.49
C ILE A 53 1.27 5.87 23.08
N GLU A 54 2.22 5.86 24.00
CA GLU A 54 2.79 7.05 24.64
C GLU A 54 3.45 8.00 23.64
N GLN A 55 3.85 7.49 22.47
CA GLN A 55 4.50 8.24 21.39
C GLN A 55 3.52 8.63 20.27
N MET A 56 2.28 8.13 20.29
CA MET A 56 1.31 8.35 19.21
C MET A 56 0.93 9.82 19.01
N ASP A 57 0.91 10.62 20.08
CA ASP A 57 0.58 12.04 19.99
C ASP A 57 1.59 12.82 19.16
N ASP A 58 2.88 12.52 19.35
CA ASP A 58 3.97 13.13 18.58
C ASP A 58 4.06 12.52 17.17
N ALA A 59 3.91 11.20 17.07
CA ALA A 59 4.20 10.47 15.83
C ALA A 59 3.02 10.45 14.85
N TRP A 60 1.77 10.40 15.30
CA TRP A 60 0.64 9.99 14.45
C TRP A 60 -0.63 10.82 14.60
N THR A 61 -0.95 11.36 15.77
CA THR A 61 -2.24 12.02 16.02
C THR A 61 -2.52 13.12 14.99
N SER A 62 -1.53 13.96 14.66
CA SER A 62 -1.71 15.03 13.67
C SER A 62 -1.92 14.54 12.23
N ARG A 63 -1.41 13.35 11.89
CA ARG A 63 -1.54 12.68 10.59
C ARG A 63 -2.93 12.04 10.46
N LEU A 64 -3.43 11.43 11.53
CA LEU A 64 -4.72 10.74 11.55
C LEU A 64 -5.91 11.68 11.72
N ASN A 65 -5.74 12.81 12.44
CA ASN A 65 -6.83 13.77 12.65
C ASN A 65 -6.88 14.90 11.60
N GLY A 66 -5.93 14.96 10.68
CA GLY A 66 -5.89 15.96 9.59
C GLY A 66 -5.19 17.28 9.92
N THR A 67 -4.75 17.49 11.16
CA THR A 67 -4.05 18.72 11.58
C THR A 67 -2.77 18.95 10.77
N LEU A 68 -2.04 17.88 10.43
CA LEU A 68 -0.83 17.95 9.61
C LEU A 68 -1.12 18.46 8.18
N PHE A 69 -2.33 18.21 7.67
CA PHE A 69 -2.73 18.51 6.31
C PHE A 69 -3.47 19.86 6.22
N THR A 70 -2.94 20.89 6.89
CA THR A 70 -3.51 22.24 6.89
C THR A 70 -2.51 23.28 6.35
N PRO A 71 -3.00 24.43 5.83
CA PRO A 71 -2.12 25.54 5.44
C PRO A 71 -1.20 26.03 6.56
N ALA A 72 -1.67 25.98 7.82
CA ALA A 72 -0.88 26.34 9.00
C ALA A 72 0.34 25.40 9.22
N ARG A 73 0.29 24.17 8.69
CA ARG A 73 1.38 23.21 8.68
C ARG A 73 2.14 23.17 7.34
N GLY A 74 1.92 24.16 6.47
CA GLY A 74 2.55 24.23 5.14
C GLY A 74 1.97 23.25 4.12
N TYR A 75 0.78 22.70 4.38
CA TYR A 75 0.10 21.81 3.46
C TYR A 75 -0.87 22.57 2.56
N GLU A 76 -0.71 22.41 1.25
CA GLU A 76 -1.63 22.86 0.22
C GLU A 76 -1.84 21.71 -0.77
N GLY A 77 -3.09 21.34 -1.03
CA GLY A 77 -3.39 20.21 -1.92
C GLY A 77 -4.76 19.58 -1.71
N VAL A 78 -4.95 18.40 -2.30
CA VAL A 78 -6.14 17.57 -2.12
C VAL A 78 -6.17 17.05 -0.68
N GLY A 79 -7.34 17.07 -0.02
CA GLY A 79 -7.46 16.53 1.34
C GLY A 79 -7.06 17.50 2.45
N VAL A 80 -7.06 18.82 2.19
CA VAL A 80 -6.84 19.82 3.26
C VAL A 80 -7.80 19.56 4.44
N GLY A 81 -7.23 19.42 5.63
CA GLY A 81 -7.96 19.17 6.88
C GLY A 81 -8.51 17.75 7.03
N VAL A 82 -8.23 16.85 6.10
CA VAL A 82 -8.68 15.45 6.13
C VAL A 82 -7.53 14.58 6.62
N GLY A 83 -7.73 13.84 7.70
CA GLY A 83 -6.74 12.91 8.21
C GLY A 83 -6.53 11.68 7.32
N ASN A 84 -5.39 11.01 7.49
CA ASN A 84 -5.18 9.69 6.91
C ASN A 84 -6.20 8.70 7.50
N ASN A 85 -6.70 7.81 6.65
CA ASN A 85 -7.82 6.93 6.96
C ASN A 85 -7.40 5.45 7.14
N VAL A 86 -6.11 5.19 7.39
CA VAL A 86 -5.62 3.84 7.68
C VAL A 86 -4.41 3.91 8.62
N TYR A 87 -4.32 2.96 9.54
CA TYR A 87 -3.18 2.76 10.42
C TYR A 87 -2.88 1.26 10.60
N SER A 88 -1.61 0.89 10.50
CA SER A 88 -1.15 -0.48 10.77
C SER A 88 -0.43 -0.50 12.11
N ILE A 89 -0.93 -1.29 13.05
CA ILE A 89 -0.24 -1.56 14.32
C ILE A 89 0.79 -2.65 14.04
N GLY A 90 2.06 -2.33 14.31
CA GLY A 90 3.16 -3.29 14.24
C GLY A 90 3.37 -3.93 12.88
N THR A 91 3.41 -3.13 11.80
CA THR A 91 3.70 -3.61 10.43
C THR A 91 4.89 -4.58 10.43
N TYR A 92 4.78 -5.69 9.69
CA TYR A 92 5.77 -6.78 9.66
C TYR A 92 6.04 -7.44 11.02
N SER A 93 4.99 -7.65 11.80
CA SER A 93 5.07 -8.27 13.14
C SER A 93 6.02 -7.53 14.10
N SER A 94 6.18 -6.21 13.92
CA SER A 94 7.10 -5.41 14.73
C SER A 94 6.58 -5.10 16.14
N TRP A 95 5.42 -5.64 16.51
CA TRP A 95 4.81 -5.45 17.82
C TRP A 95 5.51 -6.35 18.87
N PRO A 96 5.88 -5.81 20.06
CA PRO A 96 6.83 -6.45 20.97
C PRO A 96 6.26 -7.62 21.79
N TRP A 97 4.97 -7.91 21.64
CA TRP A 97 4.24 -8.91 22.44
C TRP A 97 3.80 -10.14 21.63
N GLN A 98 4.45 -10.40 20.48
CA GLN A 98 4.14 -11.52 19.56
C GLN A 98 4.39 -12.91 20.08
N ASP A 99 5.36 -13.05 20.98
CA ASP A 99 5.62 -14.32 21.66
C ASP A 99 4.76 -14.49 22.92
N GLY A 100 3.77 -13.62 23.11
CA GLY A 100 2.88 -13.59 24.27
C GLY A 100 1.78 -14.65 24.26
N SER A 101 1.04 -14.68 25.36
CA SER A 101 -0.16 -15.51 25.53
C SER A 101 -1.41 -14.86 24.93
N GLN A 102 -2.52 -15.60 24.92
CA GLN A 102 -3.84 -15.03 24.58
C GLN A 102 -4.19 -13.83 25.47
N GLU A 103 -3.89 -13.88 26.77
CA GLU A 103 -4.15 -12.76 27.69
C GLU A 103 -3.33 -11.52 27.31
N ASP A 104 -2.11 -11.70 26.81
CA ASP A 104 -1.28 -10.60 26.31
C ASP A 104 -1.88 -10.00 25.03
N MET A 105 -2.34 -10.83 24.08
CA MET A 105 -3.03 -10.38 22.87
C MET A 105 -4.29 -9.59 23.23
N GLU A 106 -5.16 -10.12 24.10
CA GLU A 106 -6.39 -9.45 24.52
C GLU A 106 -6.10 -8.11 25.20
N THR A 107 -5.14 -8.10 26.14
CA THR A 107 -4.76 -6.87 26.86
C THR A 107 -4.21 -5.79 25.93
N ASN A 108 -3.32 -6.15 24.99
CA ASN A 108 -2.71 -5.18 24.10
C ASN A 108 -3.68 -4.67 23.03
N THR A 109 -4.52 -5.55 22.48
CA THR A 109 -5.55 -5.14 21.50
C THR A 109 -6.62 -4.25 22.15
N ASP A 110 -7.02 -4.53 23.39
CA ASP A 110 -7.90 -3.65 24.17
C ASP A 110 -7.30 -2.24 24.33
N VAL A 111 -6.02 -2.18 24.68
CA VAL A 111 -5.28 -0.93 24.87
C VAL A 111 -5.26 -0.09 23.57
N TRP A 112 -5.02 -0.73 22.41
CA TRP A 112 -5.08 -0.06 21.11
C TRP A 112 -6.48 0.44 20.75
N VAL A 113 -7.51 -0.40 20.88
CA VAL A 113 -8.88 0.01 20.55
C VAL A 113 -9.36 1.12 21.48
N ASN A 114 -9.03 1.05 22.77
CA ASN A 114 -9.33 2.12 23.72
C ASN A 114 -8.67 3.44 23.31
N TRP A 115 -7.39 3.41 22.89
CA TRP A 115 -6.73 4.61 22.40
C TRP A 115 -7.48 5.21 21.21
N PHE A 116 -7.78 4.42 20.17
CA PHE A 116 -8.54 4.87 19.00
C PHE A 116 -9.92 5.43 19.37
N ASN A 117 -10.64 4.79 20.29
CA ASN A 117 -11.95 5.25 20.76
C ASN A 117 -11.91 6.60 21.51
N THR A 118 -10.77 6.95 22.10
CA THR A 118 -10.60 8.26 22.76
C THR A 118 -10.25 9.38 21.78
N GLN A 119 -9.91 9.05 20.53
CA GLN A 119 -9.53 10.05 19.53
C GLN A 119 -10.75 10.69 18.88
N ALA A 120 -10.68 12.01 18.69
CA ALA A 120 -11.69 12.77 17.96
C ALA A 120 -11.34 12.88 16.47
N PHE A 121 -11.24 11.74 15.77
CA PHE A 121 -10.95 11.74 14.33
C PHE A 121 -12.17 12.15 13.50
N THR A 122 -11.97 13.11 12.60
CA THR A 122 -13.01 13.58 11.67
C THR A 122 -13.08 12.73 10.40
N THR A 123 -12.01 12.00 10.10
CA THR A 123 -11.96 11.00 9.03
C THR A 123 -12.12 9.62 9.65
N PRO A 124 -13.04 8.77 9.17
CA PRO A 124 -13.06 7.36 9.55
C PRO A 124 -11.71 6.72 9.22
N THR A 125 -11.10 6.06 10.20
CA THR A 125 -9.77 5.45 10.07
C THR A 125 -9.91 3.95 10.27
N ASP A 126 -9.55 3.19 9.24
CA ASP A 126 -9.37 1.74 9.40
C ASP A 126 -8.08 1.50 10.18
N TYR A 127 -8.10 0.62 11.17
CA TYR A 127 -6.90 0.25 11.89
C TYR A 127 -6.89 -1.26 12.14
N PHE A 128 -5.71 -1.85 12.01
CA PHE A 128 -5.52 -3.29 12.08
C PHE A 128 -4.18 -3.64 12.72
N LEU A 129 -4.10 -4.85 13.28
CA LEU A 129 -2.84 -5.46 13.69
C LEU A 129 -2.25 -6.26 12.51
N TYR A 130 -1.02 -5.92 12.12
CA TYR A 130 -0.29 -6.71 11.12
C TYR A 130 0.31 -7.92 11.83
N LEU A 131 -0.36 -9.06 11.68
CA LEU A 131 -0.01 -10.30 12.37
C LEU A 131 1.33 -10.83 11.88
N ILE A 132 1.43 -11.11 10.58
CA ILE A 132 2.61 -11.76 10.00
C ILE A 132 2.72 -11.58 8.50
N ASP A 133 3.97 -11.60 8.05
CA ASP A 133 4.37 -11.46 6.66
C ASP A 133 4.63 -12.82 6.00
N GLU A 134 4.09 -13.01 4.80
CA GLU A 134 4.26 -14.11 3.85
C GLU A 134 4.71 -15.47 4.45
N THR A 135 3.94 -16.02 5.39
CA THR A 135 4.27 -17.29 6.07
C THR A 135 3.33 -18.44 5.68
N ASP A 136 3.86 -19.66 5.71
CA ASP A 136 3.07 -20.90 5.62
C ASP A 136 2.56 -21.39 6.98
N ASP A 137 2.84 -20.67 8.07
CA ASP A 137 2.29 -20.97 9.40
C ASP A 137 0.85 -20.44 9.55
N TYR A 138 -0.06 -21.02 8.77
CA TYR A 138 -1.47 -20.64 8.80
C TYR A 138 -2.13 -20.93 10.16
N ALA A 139 -1.61 -21.92 10.89
CA ALA A 139 -2.11 -22.25 12.22
C ALA A 139 -1.85 -21.09 13.20
N GLN A 140 -0.69 -20.44 13.11
CA GLN A 140 -0.37 -19.27 13.93
C GLN A 140 -1.26 -18.06 13.56
N ILE A 141 -1.48 -17.81 12.26
CA ILE A 141 -2.37 -16.73 11.80
C ILE A 141 -3.79 -16.93 12.34
N GLU A 142 -4.34 -18.14 12.17
CA GLU A 142 -5.68 -18.47 12.65
C GLU A 142 -5.76 -18.38 14.18
N GLN A 143 -4.75 -18.85 14.90
CA GLN A 143 -4.70 -18.74 16.36
C GLN A 143 -4.76 -17.28 16.83
N TRP A 144 -3.90 -16.41 16.29
CA TRP A 144 -3.89 -15.00 16.68
C TRP A 144 -5.19 -14.29 16.30
N SER A 145 -5.73 -14.57 15.11
CA SER A 145 -7.01 -14.01 14.66
C SER A 145 -8.15 -14.45 15.59
N GLN A 146 -8.20 -15.74 15.98
CA GLN A 146 -9.18 -16.25 16.94
C GLN A 146 -9.03 -15.63 18.33
N TRP A 147 -7.81 -15.36 18.80
CA TRP A 147 -7.63 -14.67 20.08
C TRP A 147 -8.22 -13.26 20.05
N MET A 148 -8.09 -12.55 18.92
CA MET A 148 -8.70 -11.23 18.73
C MET A 148 -10.23 -11.32 18.65
N ASP A 149 -10.78 -12.24 17.86
CA ASP A 149 -12.24 -12.45 17.73
C ASP A 149 -12.90 -12.82 19.07
N ASN A 150 -12.23 -13.64 19.87
CA ASN A 150 -12.74 -14.10 21.16
C ASN A 150 -12.47 -13.12 22.31
N ASN A 151 -11.79 -12.00 22.05
CA ASN A 151 -11.52 -11.00 23.06
C ASN A 151 -12.85 -10.47 23.63
N SER A 152 -13.04 -10.59 24.95
CA SER A 152 -14.26 -10.11 25.61
C SER A 152 -14.32 -8.59 25.80
N GLY A 153 -13.18 -7.92 25.64
CA GLY A 153 -12.98 -6.48 25.73
C GLY A 153 -13.15 -5.76 24.38
N PRO A 154 -12.84 -4.45 24.33
CA PRO A 154 -12.94 -3.65 23.11
C PRO A 154 -12.01 -4.12 21.97
N GLY A 155 -10.93 -4.87 22.28
CA GLY A 155 -9.99 -5.39 21.30
C GLY A 155 -10.59 -6.29 20.23
N GLN A 156 -11.79 -6.84 20.46
CA GLN A 156 -12.56 -7.60 19.46
C GLN A 156 -12.91 -6.82 18.20
N TYR A 157 -12.82 -5.48 18.24
CA TYR A 157 -13.07 -4.62 17.09
C TYR A 157 -11.80 -4.25 16.31
N LEU A 158 -10.63 -4.72 16.75
CA LEU A 158 -9.39 -4.54 16.01
C LEU A 158 -9.32 -5.59 14.91
N MET A 159 -9.16 -5.16 13.66
CA MET A 159 -9.01 -6.10 12.55
C MET A 159 -7.62 -6.76 12.56
N SER A 160 -7.60 -8.06 12.24
CA SER A 160 -6.40 -8.85 11.99
C SER A 160 -6.02 -8.79 10.51
N MET A 161 -4.73 -8.53 10.21
CA MET A 161 -4.23 -8.48 8.84
C MET A 161 -2.98 -9.36 8.69
N ALA A 162 -2.91 -10.08 7.58
CA ALA A 162 -1.71 -10.82 7.19
C ALA A 162 -1.56 -10.79 5.67
N THR A 163 -0.32 -10.84 5.18
CA THR A 163 -0.07 -11.06 3.75
C THR A 163 -0.16 -12.55 3.46
N ILE A 164 -1.21 -12.93 2.74
CA ILE A 164 -1.57 -14.29 2.40
C ILE A 164 -2.48 -14.24 1.16
N ASP A 165 -2.38 -15.23 0.26
CA ASP A 165 -3.31 -15.29 -0.87
C ASP A 165 -4.73 -15.63 -0.38
N LEU A 166 -5.71 -14.95 -0.96
CA LEU A 166 -7.08 -15.02 -0.49
C LEU A 166 -7.67 -16.44 -0.53
N PRO A 167 -7.43 -17.28 -1.58
CA PRO A 167 -7.84 -18.69 -1.55
C PRO A 167 -7.28 -19.48 -0.36
N THR A 168 -5.99 -19.35 -0.06
CA THR A 168 -5.39 -20.00 1.11
C THR A 168 -5.98 -19.47 2.40
N ALA A 169 -6.16 -18.14 2.52
CA ALA A 169 -6.74 -17.52 3.71
C ALA A 169 -8.18 -18.00 3.97
N THR A 170 -9.03 -18.07 2.94
CA THR A 170 -10.39 -18.60 3.09
C THR A 170 -10.44 -20.04 3.60
N THR A 171 -9.41 -20.84 3.28
CA THR A 171 -9.36 -22.25 3.64
C THR A 171 -8.74 -22.48 5.01
N ASN A 172 -7.66 -21.78 5.33
CA ASN A 172 -6.80 -22.09 6.47
C ASN A 172 -6.91 -21.08 7.61
N THR A 173 -7.33 -19.86 7.34
CA THR A 173 -7.41 -18.77 8.33
C THR A 173 -8.79 -18.07 8.28
N PRO A 174 -9.90 -18.81 8.48
CA PRO A 174 -11.24 -18.24 8.36
C PRO A 174 -11.51 -17.08 9.33
N SER A 175 -10.78 -16.97 10.44
CA SER A 175 -10.93 -15.87 11.41
C SER A 175 -10.16 -14.61 10.99
N LEU A 176 -9.27 -14.66 10.00
CA LEU A 176 -8.51 -13.49 9.53
C LEU A 176 -9.45 -12.45 8.89
N ASP A 177 -9.33 -11.18 9.29
CA ASP A 177 -10.20 -10.11 8.79
C ASP A 177 -9.75 -9.56 7.44
N ILE A 178 -8.44 -9.40 7.26
CA ILE A 178 -7.81 -8.73 6.12
C ILE A 178 -6.68 -9.59 5.53
N PRO A 179 -7.00 -10.59 4.70
CA PRO A 179 -6.02 -11.16 3.79
C PRO A 179 -5.58 -10.09 2.81
N THR A 180 -4.27 -9.92 2.72
CA THR A 180 -3.64 -9.02 1.77
C THR A 180 -2.88 -9.87 0.78
N SER A 181 -3.38 -9.97 -0.45
CA SER A 181 -2.89 -10.93 -1.43
C SER A 181 -1.96 -10.32 -2.46
N TRP A 182 -0.89 -11.01 -2.79
CA TRP A 182 -0.15 -10.73 -4.00
C TRP A 182 -0.87 -11.39 -5.17
N TYR A 183 -0.79 -10.77 -6.35
CA TYR A 183 -1.30 -11.41 -7.54
C TYR A 183 -0.44 -12.64 -7.86
N SER A 184 -1.02 -13.81 -7.70
CA SER A 184 -0.52 -15.07 -8.23
C SER A 184 -1.49 -15.60 -9.30
N VAL A 185 -0.95 -16.24 -10.32
CA VAL A 185 -1.76 -16.91 -11.33
C VAL A 185 -2.51 -18.05 -10.65
N GLY A 186 -3.80 -18.19 -10.94
CA GLY A 186 -4.61 -19.25 -10.36
C GLY A 186 -5.94 -19.44 -11.08
N LEU A 187 -6.74 -20.38 -10.59
CA LEU A 187 -8.06 -20.65 -11.16
C LEU A 187 -9.03 -19.50 -10.87
N THR A 188 -9.56 -18.87 -11.92
CA THR A 188 -10.45 -17.70 -11.82
C THR A 188 -11.65 -17.94 -10.91
N ASN A 189 -12.28 -19.12 -10.98
CA ASN A 189 -13.44 -19.44 -10.15
C ASN A 189 -13.10 -19.61 -8.67
N VAL A 190 -11.91 -20.13 -8.34
CA VAL A 190 -11.47 -20.28 -6.95
C VAL A 190 -11.28 -18.91 -6.32
N TRP A 191 -10.56 -18.01 -7.00
CA TRP A 191 -10.40 -16.62 -6.58
C TRP A 191 -11.73 -15.89 -6.49
N GLN A 192 -12.58 -15.98 -7.52
CA GLN A 192 -13.85 -15.26 -7.52
C GLN A 192 -14.75 -15.70 -6.37
N ASN A 193 -14.84 -17.01 -6.10
CA ASN A 193 -15.62 -17.52 -4.96
C ASN A 193 -15.06 -17.01 -3.62
N ALA A 194 -13.74 -16.93 -3.48
CA ALA A 194 -13.09 -16.42 -2.27
C ALA A 194 -13.40 -14.93 -2.07
N VAL A 195 -13.31 -14.12 -3.14
CA VAL A 195 -13.67 -12.70 -3.13
C VAL A 195 -15.15 -12.50 -2.80
N ASP A 196 -16.04 -13.24 -3.44
CA ASP A 196 -17.48 -13.15 -3.18
C ASP A 196 -17.82 -13.47 -1.71
N SER A 197 -17.08 -14.40 -1.09
CA SER A 197 -17.25 -14.73 0.34
C SER A 197 -16.83 -13.59 1.27
N TYR A 198 -15.75 -12.88 0.94
CA TYR A 198 -15.29 -11.72 1.71
C TYR A 198 -16.19 -10.51 1.50
N LEU A 199 -16.60 -10.23 0.27
CA LEU A 199 -17.53 -9.14 -0.04
C LEU A 199 -18.93 -9.32 0.58
N ALA A 200 -19.32 -10.56 0.88
CA ALA A 200 -20.56 -10.87 1.57
C ALA A 200 -20.50 -10.63 3.09
N ASN A 201 -19.31 -10.42 3.66
CA ASN A 201 -19.11 -10.18 5.09
C ASN A 201 -18.62 -8.74 5.33
N SER A 202 -19.48 -7.90 5.93
CA SER A 202 -19.16 -6.49 6.22
C SER A 202 -18.03 -6.28 7.22
N ASP A 203 -17.69 -7.33 7.98
CA ASP A 203 -16.66 -7.26 9.02
C ASP A 203 -15.27 -7.59 8.46
N LYS A 204 -15.20 -8.12 7.23
CA LYS A 204 -13.95 -8.45 6.54
C LYS A 204 -13.57 -7.39 5.52
N ARG A 205 -12.29 -7.38 5.14
CA ARG A 205 -11.76 -6.58 4.02
C ARG A 205 -10.88 -7.45 3.15
N PHE A 206 -10.72 -7.09 1.89
CA PHE A 206 -9.81 -7.76 0.97
C PHE A 206 -8.84 -6.77 0.34
N TYR A 207 -7.55 -6.96 0.62
CA TYR A 207 -6.49 -6.10 0.07
C TYR A 207 -5.68 -6.85 -0.98
N MET A 208 -5.17 -6.10 -1.95
CA MET A 208 -4.07 -6.57 -2.82
C MET A 208 -2.78 -5.92 -2.34
N TYR A 209 -1.65 -6.60 -2.45
CA TYR A 209 -0.33 -6.00 -2.24
C TYR A 209 0.64 -6.26 -3.38
N ASN A 210 1.57 -5.32 -3.55
CA ASN A 210 2.50 -5.30 -4.67
C ASN A 210 1.74 -5.50 -5.98
N SER A 211 2.38 -6.03 -7.01
CA SER A 211 1.69 -6.43 -8.22
C SER A 211 2.66 -7.13 -9.15
N ASN A 212 2.12 -7.85 -10.14
CA ASN A 212 2.93 -8.46 -11.18
C ASN A 212 2.14 -8.61 -12.47
N ARG A 213 2.88 -8.65 -13.59
CA ARG A 213 2.36 -8.97 -14.92
C ARG A 213 2.04 -10.48 -14.99
N PRO A 214 1.11 -10.91 -15.88
CA PRO A 214 0.27 -10.09 -16.74
C PRO A 214 -1.05 -9.64 -16.09
N GLY A 215 -1.37 -10.09 -14.87
CA GLY A 215 -2.64 -9.79 -14.21
C GLY A 215 -2.81 -8.35 -13.74
N SER A 216 -1.71 -7.63 -13.51
CA SER A 216 -1.70 -6.23 -13.08
C SER A 216 -0.44 -5.51 -13.57
N GLY A 217 -0.44 -4.19 -13.60
CA GLY A 217 0.79 -3.41 -13.78
C GLY A 217 1.74 -3.63 -12.62
N SER A 218 3.05 -3.50 -12.78
CA SER A 218 4.02 -3.65 -11.69
C SER A 218 4.50 -2.30 -11.13
N PHE A 219 5.15 -2.34 -9.97
CA PHE A 219 5.87 -1.18 -9.40
C PHE A 219 7.28 -1.00 -9.96
N ALA A 220 7.74 -1.87 -10.86
CA ALA A 220 9.05 -1.78 -11.47
C ALA A 220 9.21 -0.49 -12.31
N ILE A 221 10.42 0.05 -12.42
CA ILE A 221 10.67 1.32 -13.14
C ILE A 221 10.62 1.17 -14.66
N GLU A 222 10.88 -0.03 -15.15
CA GLU A 222 10.90 -0.43 -16.55
C GLU A 222 9.52 -0.85 -17.06
N ASP A 223 8.54 -0.90 -16.17
CA ASP A 223 7.17 -1.17 -16.59
C ASP A 223 6.59 0.04 -17.35
N GLU A 224 5.54 -0.24 -18.10
CA GLU A 224 4.84 0.74 -18.92
C GLU A 224 4.31 1.89 -18.06
N GLY A 225 4.40 3.12 -18.56
CA GLY A 225 4.02 4.32 -17.78
C GLY A 225 2.56 4.33 -17.28
N VAL A 226 1.69 3.48 -17.83
CA VAL A 226 0.30 3.31 -17.38
C VAL A 226 0.11 2.22 -16.31
N ALA A 227 1.14 1.43 -15.98
CA ALA A 227 1.04 0.27 -15.09
C ALA A 227 0.43 0.62 -13.72
N LEU A 228 0.92 1.66 -13.04
CA LEU A 228 0.36 2.06 -11.74
C LEU A 228 -0.97 2.80 -11.82
N ARG A 229 -1.30 3.35 -13.00
CA ARG A 229 -2.64 3.88 -13.25
C ARG A 229 -3.65 2.73 -13.33
N GLU A 230 -3.25 1.63 -13.96
CA GLU A 230 -4.05 0.42 -14.07
C GLU A 230 -4.41 -0.14 -12.70
N LEU A 231 -3.45 -0.23 -11.76
CA LEU A 231 -3.72 -0.78 -10.42
C LEU A 231 -4.97 -0.19 -9.76
N ALA A 232 -5.18 1.12 -9.85
CA ALA A 232 -6.36 1.76 -9.27
C ALA A 232 -7.67 1.42 -10.02
N TRP A 233 -7.62 1.27 -11.35
CA TRP A 233 -8.76 0.81 -12.14
C TRP A 233 -9.07 -0.66 -11.84
N GLY A 234 -8.05 -1.52 -11.75
CA GLY A 234 -8.14 -2.90 -11.33
C GLY A 234 -8.74 -3.01 -9.92
N GLN A 235 -8.25 -2.22 -8.98
CA GLN A 235 -8.78 -2.12 -7.62
C GLN A 235 -10.29 -1.86 -7.63
N TYR A 236 -10.72 -0.85 -8.40
CA TYR A 236 -12.13 -0.48 -8.51
C TYR A 236 -12.97 -1.57 -9.18
N LYS A 237 -12.52 -2.10 -10.32
CA LYS A 237 -13.23 -3.15 -11.07
C LYS A 237 -13.45 -4.39 -10.21
N MET A 238 -12.41 -4.78 -9.47
CA MET A 238 -12.36 -6.05 -8.74
C MET A 238 -12.83 -5.92 -7.29
N LYS A 239 -13.30 -4.73 -6.88
CA LYS A 239 -13.79 -4.43 -5.53
C LYS A 239 -12.77 -4.78 -4.44
N VAL A 240 -11.50 -4.49 -4.71
CA VAL A 240 -10.43 -4.59 -3.72
C VAL A 240 -10.53 -3.36 -2.82
N ASP A 241 -10.58 -3.56 -1.50
CA ASP A 241 -10.77 -2.47 -0.54
C ASP A 241 -9.57 -1.51 -0.54
N ARG A 242 -8.35 -2.05 -0.50
CA ARG A 242 -7.11 -1.27 -0.54
C ARG A 242 -6.01 -2.00 -1.31
N TRP A 243 -5.12 -1.19 -1.88
CA TRP A 243 -3.88 -1.66 -2.49
C TRP A 243 -2.69 -1.27 -1.62
N PHE A 244 -1.99 -2.26 -1.09
CA PHE A 244 -0.84 -2.13 -0.21
C PHE A 244 0.47 -2.20 -1.02
N TYR A 245 1.46 -1.39 -0.64
CA TYR A 245 2.81 -1.47 -1.20
C TYR A 245 3.81 -1.53 -0.06
N TRP A 246 4.70 -2.51 -0.14
CA TRP A 246 5.46 -3.01 1.01
C TRP A 246 6.40 -1.95 1.61
N ASP A 247 7.10 -1.19 0.75
CA ASP A 247 7.90 -0.04 1.17
C ASP A 247 7.89 1.07 0.12
N SER A 248 8.23 2.29 0.52
CA SER A 248 8.32 3.46 -0.35
C SER A 248 9.66 4.21 -0.21
N THR A 249 10.50 3.81 0.75
CA THR A 249 11.79 4.43 1.09
C THR A 249 12.88 3.39 1.33
N TYR A 250 12.81 2.22 0.68
CA TYR A 250 13.77 1.12 0.78
C TYR A 250 15.12 1.49 0.16
N TYR A 251 15.89 2.27 0.90
CA TYR A 251 17.16 2.85 0.45
C TYR A 251 18.36 1.97 0.77
N ASP A 252 18.20 1.03 1.69
CA ASP A 252 19.18 0.02 2.07
C ASP A 252 18.71 -1.35 1.57
N ASN A 253 19.40 -1.91 0.58
CA ASN A 253 19.09 -3.24 0.06
C ASN A 253 19.70 -4.31 0.95
N PHE A 254 19.16 -4.41 2.16
CA PHE A 254 19.59 -5.37 3.16
C PHE A 254 19.18 -6.79 2.80
N GLN A 255 18.06 -7.00 2.08
CA GLN A 255 17.62 -8.34 1.67
C GLN A 255 18.52 -8.92 0.59
N GLY A 256 19.05 -8.09 -0.32
CA GLY A 256 20.11 -8.49 -1.25
C GLY A 256 21.53 -8.41 -0.66
N ASN A 257 21.69 -8.03 0.62
CA ASN A 257 22.98 -7.84 1.28
C ASN A 257 23.95 -6.92 0.50
N THR A 258 23.43 -5.91 -0.20
CA THR A 258 24.25 -4.96 -0.99
C THR A 258 24.37 -3.58 -0.33
N GLY A 259 23.62 -3.35 0.74
CA GLY A 259 23.70 -2.13 1.55
C GLY A 259 22.96 -0.94 0.90
N GLN A 260 23.38 0.26 1.29
CA GLN A 260 22.82 1.52 0.79
C GLN A 260 22.89 1.59 -0.74
N THR A 261 21.79 2.02 -1.38
CA THR A 261 21.65 2.15 -2.83
C THR A 261 21.66 3.62 -3.24
N ASN A 262 22.54 4.07 -4.13
CA ASN A 262 22.40 5.42 -4.69
C ASN A 262 21.23 5.43 -5.69
N VAL A 263 20.04 5.76 -5.20
CA VAL A 263 18.79 5.68 -5.98
C VAL A 263 18.74 6.64 -7.16
N PHE A 264 19.63 7.64 -7.24
CA PHE A 264 19.75 8.52 -8.42
C PHE A 264 20.64 7.94 -9.53
N GLN A 265 21.49 6.97 -9.21
CA GLN A 265 22.48 6.40 -10.13
C GLN A 265 22.28 4.90 -10.38
N LYS A 266 21.52 4.20 -9.53
CA LYS A 266 21.29 2.76 -9.61
C LYS A 266 19.79 2.46 -9.60
N ALA A 267 19.35 1.74 -10.64
CA ALA A 267 17.98 1.29 -10.83
C ALA A 267 17.58 0.16 -9.87
N GLN A 268 18.44 -0.87 -9.73
CA GLN A 268 18.21 -1.99 -8.83
C GLN A 268 18.25 -1.51 -7.38
N THR A 269 17.11 -1.63 -6.71
CA THR A 269 16.92 -1.31 -5.29
C THR A 269 16.66 -2.55 -4.45
N TYR A 270 16.37 -3.69 -5.07
CA TYR A 270 16.00 -4.92 -4.39
C TYR A 270 16.69 -6.16 -4.97
N GLY A 271 16.89 -7.15 -4.10
CA GLY A 271 17.45 -8.46 -4.45
C GLY A 271 18.95 -8.46 -4.74
N GLU A 272 19.43 -9.56 -5.29
CA GLU A 272 20.83 -9.81 -5.60
C GLU A 272 21.13 -9.63 -7.10
N LEU A 273 22.37 -9.26 -7.44
CA LEU A 273 22.87 -9.27 -8.81
C LEU A 273 23.85 -10.45 -8.96
N GLU A 274 23.38 -11.55 -9.54
CA GLU A 274 24.14 -12.78 -9.71
C GLU A 274 24.73 -12.92 -11.13
N GLY A 275 24.10 -12.30 -12.12
CA GLY A 275 24.56 -12.43 -13.50
C GLY A 275 23.79 -11.60 -14.52
N PHE A 276 24.01 -11.97 -15.78
CA PHE A 276 23.38 -11.36 -16.94
C PHE A 276 22.80 -12.47 -17.82
N ASP A 277 21.52 -12.38 -18.12
CA ASP A 277 20.81 -13.20 -19.09
C ASP A 277 20.57 -12.40 -20.38
N ASN A 278 20.72 -13.05 -21.54
CA ASN A 278 20.61 -12.34 -22.83
C ASN A 278 19.19 -11.87 -23.18
N LEU A 279 18.17 -12.40 -22.50
CA LEU A 279 16.77 -12.01 -22.68
C LEU A 279 16.29 -11.12 -21.54
N LEU A 280 16.63 -11.45 -20.29
CA LEU A 280 16.15 -10.73 -19.10
C LEU A 280 17.05 -9.54 -18.71
N GLY A 281 18.29 -9.52 -19.16
CA GLY A 281 19.30 -8.54 -18.72
C GLY A 281 19.94 -8.93 -17.39
N GLU A 282 20.25 -7.93 -16.56
CA GLU A 282 20.77 -8.15 -15.20
C GLU A 282 19.77 -8.97 -14.36
N THR A 283 20.25 -10.00 -13.66
CA THR A 283 19.40 -10.98 -12.97
C THR A 283 20.07 -11.54 -11.72
N GLY A 284 19.27 -12.14 -10.83
CA GLY A 284 19.64 -12.74 -9.55
C GLY A 284 18.41 -12.95 -8.67
N TRP A 285 18.59 -13.46 -7.45
CA TRP A 285 17.49 -13.63 -6.51
C TRP A 285 16.73 -12.31 -6.30
N ASN A 286 15.44 -12.31 -6.65
CA ASN A 286 14.54 -11.15 -6.56
C ASN A 286 15.10 -9.85 -7.17
N TYR A 287 15.94 -9.93 -8.21
CA TYR A 287 16.46 -8.74 -8.88
C TYR A 287 15.31 -7.85 -9.38
N LEU A 288 15.15 -6.67 -8.80
CA LEU A 288 14.06 -5.76 -9.10
C LEU A 288 14.52 -4.30 -9.09
N ASN A 289 14.16 -3.57 -10.14
CA ASN A 289 14.50 -2.17 -10.29
C ASN A 289 13.40 -1.26 -9.72
N GLY A 290 13.80 -0.41 -8.77
CA GLY A 290 12.95 0.57 -8.09
C GLY A 290 11.94 -0.01 -7.09
N ASP A 291 11.96 -1.32 -6.84
CA ASP A 291 11.13 -1.93 -5.81
C ASP A 291 11.46 -1.40 -4.39
N GLY A 292 10.43 -1.26 -3.56
CA GLY A 292 10.49 -0.62 -2.25
C GLY A 292 10.71 0.90 -2.27
N VAL A 293 10.80 1.54 -3.44
CA VAL A 293 11.12 2.98 -3.57
C VAL A 293 10.06 3.71 -4.40
N LEU A 294 9.32 4.62 -3.77
CA LEU A 294 8.42 5.57 -4.45
C LEU A 294 8.80 7.04 -4.21
N PHE A 295 9.58 7.29 -3.17
CA PHE A 295 10.12 8.59 -2.81
C PHE A 295 11.63 8.59 -3.02
N TYR A 296 12.17 9.66 -3.60
CA TYR A 296 13.61 9.88 -3.73
C TYR A 296 14.03 10.94 -2.71
N PRO A 297 15.21 10.80 -2.05
CA PRO A 297 15.60 11.72 -1.00
C PRO A 297 15.98 13.09 -1.58
N GLY A 298 15.42 14.17 -1.04
CA GLY A 298 15.79 15.53 -1.44
C GLY A 298 17.15 15.97 -0.89
N THR A 299 17.58 15.36 0.22
CA THR A 299 18.91 15.50 0.82
C THR A 299 19.49 14.12 1.04
N ASP A 300 20.73 13.90 0.64
CA ASP A 300 21.43 12.62 0.82
C ASP A 300 22.83 12.85 1.41
N THR A 301 23.02 12.42 2.66
CA THR A 301 24.30 12.49 3.38
C THR A 301 25.20 11.29 3.08
N ARG A 302 24.65 10.19 2.54
CA ARG A 302 25.41 9.01 2.10
C ARG A 302 26.02 9.21 0.72
N TYR A 303 25.29 9.89 -0.17
CA TYR A 303 25.73 10.22 -1.53
C TYR A 303 25.72 11.73 -1.76
N PRO A 304 26.70 12.48 -1.23
CA PRO A 304 26.71 13.94 -1.27
C PRO A 304 26.78 14.54 -2.67
N GLU A 305 27.25 13.78 -3.68
CA GLU A 305 27.30 14.21 -5.08
C GLU A 305 25.90 14.28 -5.73
N ASP A 306 24.94 13.51 -5.21
CA ASP A 306 23.54 13.48 -5.66
C ASP A 306 22.59 14.12 -4.62
N ASN A 307 23.10 15.07 -3.83
CA ASN A 307 22.36 15.77 -2.80
C ASN A 307 21.78 17.10 -3.33
N TYR A 308 20.45 17.24 -3.30
CA TYR A 308 19.75 18.40 -3.83
C TYR A 308 19.43 19.47 -2.76
N GLY A 309 19.79 19.24 -1.49
CA GLY A 309 19.59 20.18 -0.39
C GLY A 309 18.12 20.49 -0.08
N VAL A 310 17.19 19.59 -0.43
CA VAL A 310 15.76 19.74 -0.18
C VAL A 310 15.37 18.96 1.07
N GLN A 311 14.75 19.64 2.04
CA GLN A 311 14.24 19.03 3.27
C GLN A 311 12.87 18.39 3.03
N GLY A 312 12.89 17.22 2.40
CA GLY A 312 11.73 16.40 2.08
C GLY A 312 11.93 15.60 0.79
N PRO A 313 11.03 14.65 0.50
CA PRO A 313 11.19 13.75 -0.63
C PRO A 313 10.79 14.39 -1.97
N PHE A 314 11.33 13.82 -3.05
CA PHE A 314 10.76 13.94 -4.39
C PHE A 314 9.85 12.75 -4.70
N ALA A 315 8.72 13.03 -5.35
CA ALA A 315 7.82 11.98 -5.83
C ALA A 315 8.40 11.34 -7.10
N SER A 316 8.37 10.01 -7.17
CA SER A 316 8.62 9.28 -8.42
C SER A 316 7.54 9.54 -9.47
N LEU A 317 7.88 9.32 -10.74
CA LEU A 317 6.88 9.30 -11.83
C LEU A 317 5.83 8.20 -11.57
N ARG A 318 6.27 7.05 -11.06
CA ARG A 318 5.42 5.93 -10.61
C ARG A 318 4.33 6.38 -9.62
N LEU A 319 4.70 7.11 -8.57
CA LEU A 319 3.75 7.66 -7.60
C LEU A 319 2.75 8.64 -8.25
N LYS A 320 3.17 9.41 -9.26
CA LYS A 320 2.27 10.29 -10.04
C LYS A 320 1.26 9.50 -10.86
N HIS A 321 1.66 8.38 -11.47
CA HIS A 321 0.75 7.52 -12.23
C HIS A 321 -0.22 6.78 -11.32
N TRP A 322 0.22 6.30 -10.16
CA TRP A 322 -0.69 5.72 -9.18
C TRP A 322 -1.74 6.72 -8.72
N ARG A 323 -1.32 7.95 -8.37
CA ARG A 323 -2.24 9.06 -8.08
C ARG A 323 -3.21 9.32 -9.24
N ARG A 324 -2.75 9.28 -10.49
CA ARG A 324 -3.61 9.50 -11.67
C ARG A 324 -4.72 8.45 -11.71
N GLY A 325 -4.38 7.18 -11.48
CA GLY A 325 -5.35 6.09 -11.38
C GLY A 325 -6.35 6.32 -10.25
N ILE A 326 -5.88 6.66 -9.05
CA ILE A 326 -6.77 6.95 -7.89
C ILE A 326 -7.72 8.12 -8.20
N GLN A 327 -7.25 9.14 -8.91
CA GLN A 327 -8.12 10.24 -9.35
C GLN A 327 -9.15 9.78 -10.40
N ASP A 328 -8.80 8.85 -11.28
CA ASP A 328 -9.77 8.28 -12.22
C ASP A 328 -10.85 7.48 -11.49
N VAL A 329 -10.51 6.82 -10.37
CA VAL A 329 -11.50 6.13 -9.53
C VAL A 329 -12.58 7.09 -9.01
N ASP A 330 -12.24 8.35 -8.69
CA ASP A 330 -13.26 9.35 -8.36
C ASP A 330 -14.25 9.55 -9.53
N TYR A 331 -13.76 9.56 -10.77
CA TYR A 331 -14.59 9.70 -11.97
C TYR A 331 -15.43 8.44 -12.19
N LEU A 332 -14.84 7.26 -12.02
CA LEU A 332 -15.55 5.98 -12.11
C LEU A 332 -16.68 5.90 -11.08
N ALA A 333 -16.43 6.30 -9.84
CA ALA A 333 -17.44 6.32 -8.78
C ALA A 333 -18.58 7.30 -9.09
N MET A 334 -18.24 8.54 -9.47
CA MET A 334 -19.25 9.56 -9.83
C MET A 334 -20.06 9.16 -11.07
N ALA A 335 -19.41 8.65 -12.12
CA ALA A 335 -20.09 8.22 -13.35
C ALA A 335 -20.95 6.98 -13.12
N THR A 336 -20.50 6.01 -12.31
CA THR A 336 -21.29 4.82 -11.94
C THR A 336 -22.58 5.19 -11.20
N ALA A 337 -22.56 6.23 -10.38
CA ALA A 337 -23.75 6.72 -9.70
C ALA A 337 -24.82 7.31 -10.66
N ILE A 338 -24.44 7.67 -11.88
CA ILE A 338 -25.29 8.27 -12.91
C ILE A 338 -25.69 7.25 -13.98
N ASP A 339 -24.69 6.61 -14.59
CA ASP A 339 -24.86 5.59 -15.63
C ASP A 339 -23.93 4.39 -15.33
N PRO A 340 -24.37 3.46 -14.47
CA PRO A 340 -23.57 2.29 -14.10
C PRO A 340 -23.32 1.36 -15.30
N ALA A 341 -24.27 1.28 -16.24
CA ALA A 341 -24.16 0.40 -17.39
C ALA A 341 -23.08 0.91 -18.35
N ARG A 342 -23.08 2.20 -18.69
CA ARG A 342 -22.05 2.77 -19.56
C ARG A 342 -20.69 2.80 -18.89
N THR A 343 -20.63 3.13 -17.60
CA THR A 343 -19.36 3.13 -16.85
C THR A 343 -18.73 1.73 -16.83
N SER A 344 -19.53 0.67 -16.64
CA SER A 344 -19.05 -0.72 -16.75
C SER A 344 -18.50 -1.06 -18.14
N GLN A 345 -19.14 -0.56 -19.22
CA GLN A 345 -18.63 -0.75 -20.58
C GLN A 345 -17.27 -0.04 -20.79
N ILE A 346 -17.10 1.16 -20.26
CA ILE A 346 -15.84 1.91 -20.31
C ILE A 346 -14.74 1.11 -19.59
N ILE A 347 -14.99 0.68 -18.35
CA ILE A 347 -14.04 -0.13 -17.57
C ILE A 347 -13.60 -1.37 -18.36
N ASN A 348 -14.55 -2.16 -18.86
CA ASN A 348 -14.25 -3.38 -19.60
C ASN A 348 -13.56 -3.15 -20.95
N SER A 349 -13.64 -1.94 -21.50
CA SER A 349 -12.89 -1.56 -22.71
C SER A 349 -11.45 -1.17 -22.42
N VAL A 350 -11.18 -0.53 -21.28
CA VAL A 350 -9.84 -0.06 -20.88
C VAL A 350 -9.05 -1.19 -20.23
N ILE A 351 -9.68 -1.96 -19.33
CA ILE A 351 -9.10 -3.10 -18.62
C ILE A 351 -9.97 -4.37 -18.80
N PRO A 352 -9.90 -5.04 -19.96
CA PRO A 352 -10.72 -6.21 -20.26
C PRO A 352 -10.59 -7.37 -19.26
N ARG A 353 -9.36 -7.69 -18.84
CA ARG A 353 -9.05 -8.72 -17.83
C ARG A 353 -7.99 -8.24 -16.85
N VAL A 354 -8.21 -8.41 -15.56
CA VAL A 354 -7.26 -8.00 -14.52
C VAL A 354 -7.29 -8.98 -13.35
N LEU A 355 -6.20 -9.05 -12.59
CA LEU A 355 -6.02 -9.96 -11.46
C LEU A 355 -6.43 -11.39 -11.85
N TRP A 356 -7.28 -12.02 -11.04
CA TRP A 356 -7.72 -13.41 -11.25
C TRP A 356 -8.63 -13.63 -12.46
N GLU A 357 -9.07 -12.58 -13.17
CA GLU A 357 -9.67 -12.75 -14.51
C GLU A 357 -8.62 -13.23 -15.54
N VAL A 358 -7.35 -12.97 -15.26
CA VAL A 358 -6.23 -13.61 -15.96
C VAL A 358 -5.95 -14.94 -15.28
N GLY A 359 -6.76 -15.93 -15.64
CA GLY A 359 -6.61 -17.31 -15.18
C GLY A 359 -5.43 -18.04 -15.83
N VAL A 360 -5.35 -19.34 -15.55
CA VAL A 360 -4.27 -20.23 -15.99
C VAL A 360 -4.46 -20.72 -17.43
N THR A 361 -3.37 -21.08 -18.10
CA THR A 361 -3.46 -21.72 -19.42
C THR A 361 -3.99 -23.16 -19.32
N GLU A 362 -3.54 -23.90 -18.31
CA GLU A 362 -3.87 -25.31 -18.08
C GLU A 362 -4.49 -25.48 -16.69
N PRO A 363 -5.81 -25.74 -16.57
CA PRO A 363 -6.46 -25.88 -15.26
C PRO A 363 -5.88 -26.98 -14.37
N GLU A 364 -5.32 -28.03 -14.96
CA GLU A 364 -4.65 -29.13 -14.27
C GLU A 364 -3.27 -28.75 -13.71
N ASP A 365 -2.67 -27.66 -14.21
CA ASP A 365 -1.44 -27.03 -13.71
C ASP A 365 -1.66 -25.53 -13.49
N PRO A 366 -2.30 -25.15 -12.37
CA PRO A 366 -2.75 -23.78 -12.16
C PRO A 366 -1.61 -22.84 -11.69
N THR A 367 -0.37 -23.10 -12.11
CA THR A 367 0.82 -22.36 -11.67
C THR A 367 1.32 -21.34 -12.69
N TRP A 368 0.78 -21.34 -13.91
CA TRP A 368 1.28 -20.48 -14.98
C TRP A 368 0.21 -20.01 -15.97
N VAL A 369 0.53 -18.90 -16.61
CA VAL A 369 -0.19 -18.36 -17.76
C VAL A 369 0.82 -17.76 -18.74
N LEU A 370 0.60 -17.95 -20.03
CA LEU A 370 1.37 -17.27 -21.08
C LEU A 370 0.43 -16.36 -21.87
N THR A 371 0.37 -15.09 -21.49
CA THR A 371 -0.50 -14.12 -22.14
C THR A 371 0.08 -12.72 -21.98
N ASP A 372 -0.21 -11.86 -22.95
CA ASP A 372 0.03 -10.42 -22.80
C ASP A 372 -0.97 -9.83 -21.79
N ILE A 373 -0.64 -8.64 -21.32
CA ILE A 373 -1.54 -7.80 -20.55
C ILE A 373 -2.80 -7.50 -21.37
N SER A 374 -3.93 -7.30 -20.70
CA SER A 374 -5.20 -7.12 -21.41
C SER A 374 -5.51 -5.66 -21.77
N TRP A 375 -4.79 -4.70 -21.19
CA TRP A 375 -5.03 -3.28 -21.34
C TRP A 375 -4.05 -2.61 -22.30
N SER A 376 -4.44 -1.45 -22.81
CA SER A 376 -3.59 -0.66 -23.69
C SER A 376 -2.46 0.04 -22.93
N THR A 377 -1.26 0.02 -23.51
CA THR A 377 -0.12 0.85 -23.07
C THR A 377 -0.15 2.27 -23.64
N ASP A 378 -1.08 2.56 -24.56
CA ASP A 378 -1.26 3.90 -25.13
C ASP A 378 -2.01 4.81 -24.13
N PRO A 379 -1.35 5.86 -23.59
CA PRO A 379 -1.98 6.75 -22.63
C PRO A 379 -3.22 7.47 -23.18
N ASP A 380 -3.33 7.66 -24.50
CA ASP A 380 -4.49 8.35 -25.11
C ASP A 380 -5.78 7.53 -24.96
N VAL A 381 -5.69 6.19 -24.87
CA VAL A 381 -6.86 5.34 -24.59
C VAL A 381 -7.45 5.65 -23.22
N TRP A 382 -6.59 5.82 -22.21
CA TRP A 382 -6.98 6.13 -20.85
C TRP A 382 -7.53 7.56 -20.71
N GLU A 383 -6.93 8.52 -21.41
CA GLU A 383 -7.43 9.90 -21.42
C GLU A 383 -8.78 10.03 -22.13
N LYS A 384 -9.01 9.31 -23.24
CA LYS A 384 -10.33 9.25 -23.90
C LYS A 384 -11.39 8.65 -22.99
N ALA A 385 -11.07 7.57 -22.28
CA ALA A 385 -11.98 6.97 -21.32
C ALA A 385 -12.32 7.95 -20.17
N ARG A 386 -11.33 8.66 -19.64
CA ARG A 386 -11.55 9.69 -18.60
C ARG A 386 -12.44 10.83 -19.09
N VAL A 387 -12.25 11.31 -20.32
CA VAL A 387 -13.12 12.33 -20.93
C VAL A 387 -14.55 11.83 -21.03
N GLU A 388 -14.74 10.57 -21.41
CA GLU A 388 -16.07 9.98 -21.49
C GLU A 388 -16.75 9.89 -20.11
N LEU A 389 -16.02 9.48 -19.08
CA LEU A 389 -16.52 9.50 -17.69
C LEU A 389 -16.92 10.93 -17.26
N ALA A 390 -16.11 11.93 -17.61
CA ALA A 390 -16.42 13.33 -17.33
C ALA A 390 -17.72 13.78 -18.02
N ASN A 391 -17.93 13.40 -19.28
CA ASN A 391 -19.16 13.72 -20.01
C ASN A 391 -20.40 13.10 -19.35
N ILE A 392 -20.31 11.87 -18.83
CA ILE A 392 -21.40 11.24 -18.05
C ILE A 392 -21.72 12.11 -16.83
N ILE A 393 -20.69 12.50 -16.07
CA ILE A 393 -20.83 13.32 -14.86
C ILE A 393 -21.47 14.69 -15.17
N GLU A 394 -21.00 15.36 -16.21
CA GLU A 394 -21.53 16.66 -16.62
C GLU A 394 -22.97 16.58 -17.13
N SER A 395 -23.34 15.49 -17.82
CA SER A 395 -24.71 15.32 -18.35
C SER A 395 -25.80 15.25 -17.29
N ALA A 396 -25.44 14.89 -16.05
CA ALA A 396 -26.35 14.87 -14.91
C ALA A 396 -26.46 16.22 -14.17
N SER A 397 -25.61 17.21 -14.52
CA SER A 397 -25.66 18.53 -13.90
C SER A 397 -26.75 19.40 -14.57
N PRO A 398 -27.77 19.87 -13.83
CA PRO A 398 -28.93 20.60 -14.39
C PRO A 398 -28.62 22.04 -14.84
N TYR A 399 -27.34 22.39 -15.02
CA TYR A 399 -26.90 23.72 -15.42
C TYR A 399 -26.17 23.68 -16.77
N TYR A 400 -26.93 23.33 -17.81
CA TYR A 400 -26.80 23.87 -19.17
C TYR A 400 -28.18 23.98 -19.82
#